data_AF-A0A7Z7IYJ6-F1
#
_entry.id   AF-A0A7Z7IYJ6-F1
#
_cell.length_a   1.000
_cell.length_b   1.000
_cell.length_c   1.000
_cell.angle_alpha   90.00
_cell.angle_beta   90.00
_cell.angle_gamma   90.00
#
_symmetry.space_group_name_H-M   'P 1'
#
loop_
_entity.id
_entity.type
_entity.pdbx_description
1 polymer ?
#
loop_
_entity_poly.entity_id
_entity_poly.type
_entity_poly.pdbx_seq_one_letter_code
_entity_poly.pdbx_strand_id
1 'polypeptide(L)'
;MSYKLLSDGSAILDGTTIPFGHRWWKERVQPLIDAGVEQDKDPAPTVEQRNNAIRDAAWQWMTTVPKARGYDSIESCCSYAQSSVARYKAEALAMIAWRDAVNQRLEQLALSPPAGVTTWAQVKPLLPQPESFSWPAAVSLPLDQIPPIKLGA
;
A
#
# COMPACT_ATOMS: atom_id res chain seq x y z
N MET A 1 -11.78 -23.74 25.49
CA MET A 1 -10.35 -23.93 25.21
C MET A 1 -10.16 -23.44 23.80
N SER A 2 -9.50 -22.30 23.66
CA SER A 2 -9.35 -21.64 22.36
C SER A 2 -7.88 -21.52 22.04
N TYR A 3 -7.55 -21.74 20.77
CA TYR A 3 -6.18 -21.68 20.29
C TYR A 3 -6.10 -20.89 19.00
N LYS A 4 -4.96 -20.24 18.78
CA LYS A 4 -4.69 -19.45 17.58
C LYS A 4 -3.35 -19.87 17.02
N LEU A 5 -3.29 -20.19 15.73
CA LEU A 5 -2.01 -20.37 15.03
C LEU A 5 -1.46 -19.02 14.60
N LEU A 6 -0.15 -18.86 14.74
CA LEU A 6 0.59 -17.67 14.33
C LEU A 6 1.32 -17.93 13.01
N SER A 7 1.62 -16.87 12.26
CA SER A 7 2.30 -16.94 10.97
C SER A 7 3.73 -17.48 11.04
N ASP A 8 4.34 -17.44 12.22
CA ASP A 8 5.67 -18.00 12.48
C ASP A 8 5.65 -19.52 12.79
N GLY A 9 4.47 -20.14 12.74
CA GLY A 9 4.26 -21.56 13.00
C GLY A 9 4.01 -21.91 14.47
N SER A 10 4.10 -20.95 15.40
CA SER A 10 3.73 -21.16 16.80
C SER A 10 2.21 -21.10 17.02
N ALA A 11 1.75 -21.49 18.21
CA ALA A 11 0.34 -21.39 18.60
C ALA A 11 0.18 -20.68 19.95
N ILE A 12 -0.85 -19.86 20.10
CA ILE A 12 -1.29 -19.35 21.39
C ILE A 12 -2.42 -20.25 21.89
N LEU A 13 -2.27 -20.80 23.10
CA LEU A 13 -3.30 -21.59 23.77
C LEU A 13 -3.53 -21.00 25.16
N ASP A 14 -4.75 -20.53 25.43
CA ASP A 14 -5.12 -19.89 26.70
C ASP A 14 -4.10 -18.82 27.17
N GLY A 15 -3.59 -18.01 26.23
CA GLY A 15 -2.59 -16.95 26.48
C GLY A 15 -1.13 -17.42 26.55
N THR A 16 -0.85 -18.71 26.41
CA THR A 16 0.53 -19.24 26.38
C THR A 16 0.98 -19.47 24.93
N THR A 17 2.10 -18.86 24.53
CA THR A 17 2.74 -19.14 23.24
C THR A 17 3.51 -20.46 23.28
N ILE A 18 3.17 -21.38 22.38
CA ILE A 18 3.74 -22.71 22.24
C ILE A 18 4.42 -22.79 20.86
N PRO A 19 5.75 -22.82 20.78
CA PRO A 19 6.47 -22.97 19.52
C PRO A 19 6.20 -24.32 18.86
N PHE A 20 6.27 -24.35 17.52
CA PHE A 20 6.24 -25.61 16.77
C PHE A 20 7.36 -26.55 17.23
N GLY A 21 7.05 -27.83 17.43
CA GLY A 21 8.01 -28.84 17.89
C GLY A 21 8.29 -28.83 19.40
N HIS A 22 7.79 -27.86 20.17
CA HIS A 22 7.84 -27.92 21.63
C HIS A 22 7.04 -29.12 22.16
N ARG A 23 7.39 -29.69 23.33
CA ARG A 23 6.66 -30.85 23.89
C ARG A 23 5.15 -30.59 24.01
N TRP A 24 4.79 -29.37 24.41
CA TRP A 24 3.39 -28.94 24.53
C TRP A 24 2.67 -28.79 23.20
N TRP A 25 3.39 -28.73 22.08
CA TRP A 25 2.77 -28.77 20.75
C TRP A 25 2.02 -30.09 20.58
N LYS A 26 2.73 -31.21 20.72
CA LYS A 26 2.14 -32.57 20.58
C LYS A 26 1.10 -32.85 21.65
N GLU A 27 1.32 -32.35 22.87
CA GLU A 27 0.43 -32.65 24.01
C GLU A 27 -0.84 -31.79 24.03
N ARG A 28 -0.80 -30.55 23.51
CA ARG A 28 -1.90 -29.59 23.73
C ARG A 28 -2.41 -28.91 22.46
N VAL A 29 -1.58 -28.72 21.44
CA VAL A 29 -1.96 -28.00 20.21
C VAL A 29 -2.38 -28.99 19.12
N GLN A 30 -1.55 -30.01 18.86
CA GLN A 30 -1.82 -31.03 17.84
C GLN A 30 -3.17 -31.73 18.01
N PRO A 31 -3.61 -32.11 19.23
CA PRO A 31 -4.92 -32.75 19.41
C PRO A 31 -6.10 -31.83 19.07
N LEU A 32 -5.96 -30.51 19.28
CA LEU A 32 -7.00 -29.53 18.91
C LEU A 32 -7.11 -29.41 17.38
N ILE A 33 -5.96 -29.39 16.70
CA ILE A 33 -5.90 -29.38 15.24
C ILE A 33 -6.51 -30.67 14.67
N ASP A 34 -6.11 -31.83 15.19
CA ASP A 34 -6.58 -33.13 14.71
C ASP A 34 -8.08 -33.34 14.98
N ALA A 35 -8.59 -32.78 16.09
CA ALA A 35 -10.01 -32.78 16.43
C ALA A 35 -10.83 -31.73 15.65
N GLY A 36 -10.19 -30.89 14.82
CA GLY A 36 -10.87 -29.85 14.05
C GLY A 36 -11.49 -28.75 14.92
N VAL A 37 -10.94 -28.48 16.10
CA VAL A 37 -11.40 -27.38 16.95
C VAL A 37 -11.23 -26.07 16.19
N GLU A 38 -12.25 -25.22 16.21
CA GLU A 38 -12.16 -23.93 15.51
C GLU A 38 -11.13 -23.02 16.18
N GLN A 39 -10.27 -22.42 15.37
CA GLN A 39 -9.25 -21.47 15.84
C GLN A 39 -9.88 -20.14 16.21
N ASP A 40 -9.31 -19.48 17.22
CA ASP A 40 -9.58 -18.07 17.47
C ASP A 40 -9.07 -17.26 16.28
N LYS A 41 -10.03 -16.68 15.54
CA LYS A 41 -9.73 -15.76 14.45
C LYS A 41 -9.47 -14.38 15.04
N ASP A 42 -8.54 -13.66 14.45
CA ASP A 42 -8.38 -12.24 14.76
C ASP A 42 -9.69 -11.50 14.56
N PRO A 43 -10.00 -10.51 15.41
CA PRO A 43 -11.17 -9.67 15.21
C PRO A 43 -11.10 -9.06 13.81
N ALA A 44 -12.24 -9.09 13.11
CA ALA A 44 -12.33 -8.44 11.81
C ALA A 44 -11.94 -6.96 11.95
N PRO A 45 -11.18 -6.40 10.99
CA PRO A 45 -10.73 -5.02 11.08
C PRO A 45 -11.93 -4.07 11.13
N THR A 46 -11.82 -3.02 11.95
CA THR A 46 -12.87 -2.01 12.07
C THR A 46 -13.08 -1.28 10.74
N VAL A 47 -14.20 -0.57 10.60
CA VAL A 47 -14.44 0.30 9.43
C VAL A 47 -13.32 1.32 9.28
N GLU A 48 -12.88 1.93 10.39
CA GLU A 48 -11.80 2.91 10.39
C GLU A 48 -10.46 2.31 9.95
N GLN A 49 -10.08 1.14 10.48
CA GLN A 49 -8.86 0.44 10.09
C GLN A 49 -8.85 0.11 8.59
N ARG A 50 -9.98 -0.36 8.05
CA ARG A 50 -10.10 -0.64 6.61
C ARG A 50 -9.98 0.62 5.77
N ASN A 51 -10.64 1.71 6.19
CA ASN A 51 -10.59 2.99 5.48
C ASN A 51 -9.17 3.57 5.45
N ASN A 52 -8.47 3.53 6.59
CA ASN A 52 -7.09 4.00 6.67
C ASN A 52 -6.15 3.13 5.81
N ALA A 53 -6.29 1.81 5.86
CA ALA A 53 -5.50 0.91 5.03
C ALA A 53 -5.67 1.18 3.52
N ILE A 54 -6.90 1.49 3.06
CA ILE A 54 -7.15 1.85 1.66
C ILE A 54 -6.51 3.20 1.30
N ARG A 55 -6.62 4.21 2.19
CA ARG A 55 -6.00 5.52 1.98
C ARG A 55 -4.48 5.41 1.90
N ASP A 56 -3.87 4.65 2.81
CA ASP A 56 -2.42 4.42 2.84
C ASP A 56 -1.96 3.70 1.56
N ALA A 57 -2.68 2.65 1.14
CA ALA A 57 -2.39 1.95 -0.11
C ALA A 57 -2.50 2.87 -1.34
N ALA A 58 -3.50 3.74 -1.38
CA ALA A 58 -3.66 4.72 -2.45
C ALA A 58 -2.52 5.74 -2.46
N TRP A 59 -2.10 6.24 -1.31
CA TRP A 59 -0.97 7.16 -1.19
C TRP A 59 0.36 6.52 -1.64
N GLN A 60 0.62 5.29 -1.19
CA GLN A 60 1.79 4.51 -1.60
C GLN A 60 1.81 4.28 -3.12
N TRP A 61 0.66 3.94 -3.70
CA TRP A 61 0.53 3.81 -5.14
C TRP A 61 0.77 5.13 -5.87
N MET A 62 0.15 6.23 -5.44
CA MET A 62 0.34 7.54 -6.05
C MET A 62 1.80 7.98 -6.03
N THR A 63 2.54 7.64 -4.96
CA THR A 63 3.96 7.97 -4.80
C THR A 63 4.85 7.30 -5.87
N THR A 64 4.41 6.22 -6.51
CA THR A 64 5.20 5.52 -7.53
C THR A 64 5.44 6.36 -8.80
N VAL A 65 4.48 7.19 -9.20
CA VAL A 65 4.55 7.99 -10.44
C VAL A 65 5.56 9.14 -10.34
N PRO A 66 5.55 10.02 -9.32
CA PRO A 66 6.56 11.07 -9.18
C PRO A 66 7.95 10.48 -8.96
N LYS A 67 8.08 9.35 -8.25
CA LYS A 67 9.37 8.65 -8.10
C LYS A 67 9.94 8.16 -9.43
N ALA A 68 9.11 7.57 -10.29
CA ALA A 68 9.52 7.17 -11.63
C ALA A 68 9.94 8.36 -12.51
N ARG A 69 9.53 9.58 -12.16
CA ARG A 69 9.88 10.84 -12.83
C ARG A 69 11.04 11.59 -12.17
N GLY A 70 11.68 11.00 -11.15
CA GLY A 70 12.85 11.57 -10.48
C GLY A 70 12.56 12.52 -9.32
N TYR A 71 11.33 12.53 -8.80
CA TYR A 71 10.97 13.26 -7.59
C TYR A 71 11.03 12.37 -6.35
N ASP A 72 11.39 12.93 -5.19
CA ASP A 72 11.47 12.16 -3.93
C ASP A 72 10.08 11.75 -3.39
N SER A 73 9.09 12.64 -3.57
CA SER A 73 7.73 12.50 -3.03
C SER A 73 6.69 13.22 -3.90
N ILE A 74 5.42 13.03 -3.58
CA ILE A 74 4.31 13.77 -4.18
C ILE A 74 4.47 15.27 -3.92
N GLU A 75 4.81 15.67 -2.69
CA GLU A 75 5.02 17.06 -2.30
C GLU A 75 6.16 17.71 -3.08
N SER A 76 7.27 16.98 -3.26
CA SER A 76 8.41 17.44 -4.06
C SER A 76 7.98 17.76 -5.49
N CYS A 77 7.23 16.87 -6.14
CA CYS A 77 6.67 17.11 -7.47
C CYS A 77 5.71 18.33 -7.48
N CYS A 78 4.74 18.36 -6.57
CA CYS A 78 3.73 19.41 -6.49
C CYS A 78 4.33 20.80 -6.19
N SER A 79 5.48 20.87 -5.51
CA SER A 79 6.15 22.14 -5.19
C SER A 79 6.49 22.98 -6.44
N TYR A 80 6.65 22.34 -7.60
CA TYR A 80 6.96 23.01 -8.86
C TYR A 80 5.75 23.64 -9.56
N ALA A 81 4.56 23.67 -8.96
CA ALA A 81 3.34 24.23 -9.56
C ALA A 81 3.49 25.71 -9.99
N GLN A 82 4.41 26.45 -9.36
CA GLN A 82 4.73 27.84 -9.69
C GLN A 82 6.11 28.01 -10.36
N SER A 83 6.73 26.92 -10.80
CA SER A 83 8.04 26.98 -11.46
C SER A 83 7.97 27.81 -12.75
N SER A 84 9.04 28.56 -13.03
CA SER A 84 9.26 29.23 -14.31
C SER A 84 9.62 28.25 -15.44
N VAL A 85 10.03 27.02 -15.09
CA VAL A 85 10.32 25.96 -16.06
C VAL A 85 9.01 25.27 -16.44
N ALA A 86 8.57 25.46 -17.69
CA ALA A 86 7.28 24.99 -18.18
C ALA A 86 7.04 23.49 -17.96
N ARG A 87 8.08 22.65 -18.13
CA ARG A 87 7.99 21.20 -17.90
C ARG A 87 7.65 20.87 -16.44
N TYR A 88 8.45 21.36 -15.49
CA TYR A 88 8.23 21.05 -14.07
C TYR A 88 6.89 21.57 -13.57
N LYS A 89 6.47 22.73 -14.08
CA LYS A 89 5.13 23.25 -13.83
C LYS A 89 4.05 22.30 -14.35
N ALA A 90 4.17 21.82 -15.59
CA ALA A 90 3.21 20.88 -16.17
C ALA A 90 3.15 19.55 -15.40
N GLU A 91 4.29 19.00 -14.99
CA GLU A 91 4.35 17.79 -14.16
C GLU A 91 3.66 17.98 -12.80
N ALA A 92 3.94 19.10 -12.12
CA ALA A 92 3.32 19.43 -10.85
C ALA A 92 1.79 19.57 -10.97
N LEU A 93 1.31 20.26 -12.01
CA LEU A 93 -0.12 20.44 -12.25
C LEU A 93 -0.82 19.10 -12.58
N ALA A 94 -0.18 18.22 -13.35
CA ALA A 94 -0.69 16.88 -13.61
C ALA A 94 -0.75 16.02 -12.34
N MET A 95 0.28 16.07 -11.49
CA MET A 95 0.31 15.37 -10.20
C MET A 95 -0.79 15.85 -9.26
N ILE A 96 -0.98 17.18 -9.14
CA ILE A 96 -2.04 17.78 -8.31
C ILE A 96 -3.40 17.33 -8.81
N ALA A 97 -3.68 17.49 -10.11
CA ALA A 97 -4.96 17.10 -10.70
C ALA A 97 -5.26 15.62 -10.49
N TRP A 98 -4.26 14.76 -10.67
CA TRP A 98 -4.41 13.33 -10.46
C TRP A 98 -4.65 12.96 -8.99
N ARG A 99 -3.82 13.47 -8.07
CA ARG A 99 -3.97 13.25 -6.63
C ARG A 99 -5.36 13.66 -6.14
N ASP A 100 -5.81 14.83 -6.57
CA ASP A 100 -7.10 15.38 -6.14
C ASP A 100 -8.26 14.52 -6.69
N ALA A 101 -8.18 14.09 -7.95
CA ALA A 101 -9.17 13.18 -8.53
C ALA A 101 -9.21 11.81 -7.85
N VAL A 102 -8.06 11.25 -7.45
CA VAL A 102 -7.98 9.99 -6.69
C VAL A 102 -8.65 10.16 -5.33
N ASN A 103 -8.35 11.23 -4.59
CA ASN A 103 -8.94 11.50 -3.28
C ASN A 103 -10.47 11.70 -3.38
N GLN A 104 -10.93 12.48 -4.35
CA GLN A 104 -12.37 12.65 -4.60
C GLN A 104 -13.05 11.32 -4.95
N ARG A 105 -12.40 10.46 -5.74
CA ARG A 105 -12.96 9.14 -6.06
C ARG A 105 -13.02 8.23 -4.85
N LEU A 106 -12.02 8.27 -3.96
CA LEU A 106 -12.03 7.53 -2.70
C LEU A 106 -13.16 7.98 -1.78
N GLU A 107 -13.43 9.28 -1.70
CA GLU A 107 -14.57 9.82 -0.94
C GLU A 107 -15.90 9.30 -1.50
N GLN A 108 -16.06 9.28 -2.83
CA GLN A 108 -17.26 8.73 -3.48
C GLN A 108 -17.43 7.23 -3.20
N LEU A 109 -16.34 6.44 -3.26
CA LEU A 109 -16.36 5.01 -2.96
C LEU A 109 -16.69 4.74 -1.49
N ALA A 110 -16.28 5.62 -0.57
CA ALA A 110 -16.63 5.51 0.84
C ALA A 110 -18.13 5.79 1.10
N LEU A 111 -18.74 6.71 0.33
CA LEU A 111 -20.16 7.02 0.42
C LEU A 111 -21.05 5.97 -0.25
N SER A 112 -20.59 5.35 -1.33
CA SER A 112 -21.32 4.35 -2.10
C SER A 112 -20.41 3.19 -2.51
N PRO A 113 -20.08 2.28 -1.57
CA PRO A 113 -19.16 1.18 -1.83
C PRO A 113 -19.78 0.16 -2.80
N PRO A 114 -19.08 -0.20 -3.89
CA PRO A 114 -19.55 -1.24 -4.81
C PRO A 114 -19.58 -2.62 -4.13
N ALA A 115 -20.59 -3.42 -4.45
CA ALA A 115 -20.74 -4.77 -3.92
C ALA A 115 -19.55 -5.66 -4.33
N GLY A 116 -19.00 -6.41 -3.37
CA GLY A 116 -17.91 -7.38 -3.62
C GLY A 116 -16.50 -6.78 -3.69
N VAL A 117 -16.33 -5.47 -3.49
CA VAL A 117 -15.02 -4.82 -3.39
C VAL A 117 -14.54 -4.85 -1.94
N THR A 118 -13.55 -5.68 -1.65
CA THR A 118 -13.02 -5.91 -0.30
C THR A 118 -11.50 -5.80 -0.21
N THR A 119 -10.82 -5.60 -1.34
CA THR A 119 -9.34 -5.57 -1.40
C THR A 119 -8.82 -4.36 -2.17
N TRP A 120 -7.60 -3.92 -1.86
CA TRP A 120 -6.91 -2.86 -2.61
C TRP A 120 -6.80 -3.18 -4.11
N ALA A 121 -6.53 -4.44 -4.47
CA ALA A 121 -6.43 -4.88 -5.85
C ALA A 121 -7.74 -4.64 -6.66
N GLN A 122 -8.89 -4.66 -5.99
CA GLN A 122 -10.19 -4.35 -6.60
C GLN A 122 -10.50 -2.85 -6.57
N VAL A 123 -10.02 -2.12 -5.55
CA VAL A 123 -10.20 -0.66 -5.45
C VAL A 123 -9.37 0.08 -6.48
N LYS A 124 -8.09 -0.29 -6.65
CA LYS A 124 -7.12 0.42 -7.50
C LYS A 124 -7.60 0.65 -8.95
N PRO A 125 -8.20 -0.33 -9.66
CA PRO A 125 -8.70 -0.12 -11.01
C PRO A 125 -9.90 0.84 -11.09
N LEU A 126 -10.60 1.09 -9.97
CA LEU A 126 -11.74 2.01 -9.91
C LEU A 126 -11.33 3.47 -9.69
N LEU A 127 -10.05 3.71 -9.42
CA LEU A 127 -9.48 5.04 -9.23
C LEU A 127 -9.05 5.64 -10.57
N PRO A 128 -9.01 6.99 -10.70
CA PRO A 128 -8.46 7.65 -11.88
C PRO A 128 -7.01 7.20 -12.10
N GLN A 129 -6.72 6.70 -13.30
CA GLN A 129 -5.37 6.24 -13.62
C GLN A 129 -4.49 7.42 -14.03
N PRO A 130 -3.18 7.41 -13.73
CA PRO A 130 -2.31 8.55 -14.00
C PRO A 130 -2.26 8.90 -15.49
N GLU A 131 -2.33 7.91 -16.39
CA GLU A 131 -2.34 8.10 -17.84
C GLU A 131 -3.53 8.90 -18.39
N SER A 132 -4.61 9.10 -17.61
CA SER A 132 -5.72 9.96 -18.04
C SER A 132 -5.48 11.45 -17.78
N PHE A 133 -4.32 11.83 -17.25
CA PHE A 133 -3.95 13.22 -16.95
C PHE A 133 -2.85 13.71 -17.88
N SER A 134 -2.76 15.03 -18.05
CA SER A 134 -1.86 15.72 -18.99
C SER A 134 -0.40 15.74 -18.53
N TRP A 135 0.17 14.58 -18.24
CA TRP A 135 1.59 14.45 -17.91
C TRP A 135 2.45 14.76 -19.14
N PRO A 136 3.46 15.62 -19.03
CA PRO A 136 4.42 15.78 -20.12
C PRO A 136 5.27 14.51 -20.29
N ALA A 137 5.93 14.40 -21.45
CA ALA A 137 6.85 13.31 -21.72
C ALA A 137 7.93 13.22 -20.63
N ALA A 138 8.16 12.01 -20.14
CA ALA A 138 9.24 11.76 -19.18
C ALA A 138 10.58 12.05 -19.87
N VAL A 139 11.45 12.80 -19.20
CA VAL A 139 12.78 13.11 -19.71
C VAL A 139 13.81 12.28 -18.96
N SER A 140 14.52 11.43 -19.69
CA SER A 140 15.77 10.87 -19.20
C SER A 140 16.87 11.91 -19.40
N LEU A 141 17.59 12.26 -18.34
CA LEU A 141 18.80 13.07 -18.48
C LEU A 141 19.88 12.19 -19.11
N PRO A 142 20.47 12.57 -20.26
CA PRO A 142 21.61 11.85 -20.85
C PRO A 142 22.87 12.15 -20.04
N LEU A 143 22.95 11.57 -18.84
CA LEU A 143 24.10 11.69 -17.95
C LEU A 143 25.23 10.72 -18.34
N ASP A 144 25.02 9.91 -19.38
CA ASP A 144 26.00 9.00 -19.98
C ASP A 144 27.20 9.74 -20.60
N GLN A 145 27.04 11.03 -20.91
CA GLN A 145 28.13 11.91 -21.36
C GLN A 145 29.00 12.44 -20.20
N ILE A 146 28.54 12.30 -18.95
CA ILE A 146 29.33 12.68 -17.78
C ILE A 146 30.31 11.54 -17.48
N PRO A 147 31.62 11.82 -17.31
CA PRO A 147 32.59 10.79 -16.94
C PRO A 147 32.14 10.01 -15.70
N PRO A 148 32.44 8.70 -15.61
CA PRO A 148 32.03 7.88 -14.48
C PRO A 148 32.44 8.51 -13.15
N ILE A 149 31.46 8.74 -12.29
CA ILE A 149 31.73 9.15 -10.91
C ILE A 149 32.09 7.92 -10.08
N LYS A 150 33.07 8.06 -9.18
CA LYS A 150 33.34 7.02 -8.19
C LYS A 150 32.17 7.00 -7.19
N LEU A 151 31.41 5.92 -7.18
CA LEU A 151 30.50 5.65 -6.08
C LEU A 151 31.37 5.32 -4.86
N GLY A 152 31.23 6.11 -3.79
CA GLY A 152 31.99 5.91 -2.55
C GLY A 152 31.80 4.49 -2.02
N ALA A 153 32.91 3.89 -1.54
CA ALA A 153 32.91 2.58 -0.90
C ALA A 153 32.17 2.60 0.45
#